data_AF-A0A6G7Y4V7-F1
#
_entry.id   AF-A0A6G7Y4V7-F1
#
_cell.length_a   1.000
_cell.length_b   1.000
_cell.length_c   1.000
_cell.angle_alpha   90.00
_cell.angle_beta   90.00
_cell.angle_gamma   90.00
#
_symmetry.space_group_name_H-M   'P 1'
#
loop_
_entity.id
_entity.type
_entity.pdbx_description
1 polymer ?
#
loop_
_entity_poly.entity_id
_entity_poly.type
_entity_poly.pdbx_seq_one_letter_code
_entity_poly.pdbx_strand_id
1 'polypeptide(L)' 'MLAWAGHGVAMGNAVPAALAVADEVTGHHDEDGVAEVIERLLG' A
#
# COMPACT_ATOMS: atom_id res chain seq x y z
N MET A 1 -1.20 12.37 1.63
CA MET A 1 -0.52 11.73 0.49
C MET A 1 -1.31 10.54 -0.01
N LEU A 2 -1.57 9.50 0.80
CA LEU A 2 -2.39 8.32 0.40
C LEU A 2 -3.77 8.72 -0.13
N ALA A 3 -4.57 9.43 0.66
CA ALA A 3 -5.91 9.89 0.26
C ALA A 3 -5.94 10.89 -0.93
N TRP A 4 -4.78 11.35 -1.40
CA TRP A 4 -4.70 12.28 -2.53
C TRP A 4 -4.19 11.60 -3.81
N ALA A 5 -3.48 10.48 -3.68
CA ALA A 5 -3.06 9.69 -4.82
C ALA A 5 -4.29 9.12 -5.54
N GLY A 6 -4.20 8.91 -6.85
CA GLY A 6 -5.25 8.20 -7.59
C GLY A 6 -5.38 6.73 -7.22
N HIS A 7 -4.35 6.15 -6.60
CA HIS A 7 -4.35 4.82 -5.97
C HIS A 7 -3.34 4.85 -4.82
N GLY A 8 -3.82 4.96 -3.58
CA GLY A 8 -3.01 4.98 -2.37
C GLY A 8 -2.90 3.61 -1.71
N VAL A 9 -1.68 3.11 -1.51
CA VAL A 9 -1.43 1.78 -0.92
C VAL A 9 -0.71 1.93 0.42
N ALA A 10 -1.25 1.32 1.48
CA ALA A 10 -0.60 1.24 2.78
C ALA A 10 0.05 -0.13 3.00
N MET A 11 1.14 -0.18 3.77
CA MET A 11 1.77 -1.44 4.19
C MET A 11 0.94 -2.13 5.27
N GLY A 12 1.03 -3.46 5.38
CA GLY A 12 0.28 -4.25 6.36
C GLY A 12 0.58 -3.89 7.82
N ASN A 13 1.76 -3.34 8.11
CA ASN A 13 2.16 -2.82 9.41
C ASN A 13 2.04 -1.29 9.56
N ALA A 14 1.34 -0.62 8.65
CA ALA A 14 1.15 0.82 8.73
C ALA A 14 0.32 1.22 9.95
N VAL A 15 0.51 2.45 10.42
CA VAL A 15 -0.28 3.01 11.51
C VAL A 15 -1.78 3.07 11.14
N PRO A 16 -2.71 2.99 12.12
CA PRO A 16 -4.16 2.95 11.83
C PRO A 16 -4.66 4.11 10.96
N ALA A 17 -4.09 5.31 11.15
CA ALA A 17 -4.44 6.49 10.36
C ALA A 17 -4.08 6.34 8.86
N ALA A 18 -3.05 5.57 8.52
CA ALA A 18 -2.65 5.32 7.14
C ALA A 18 -3.54 4.24 6.51
N LEU A 19 -3.82 3.16 7.25
CA LEU A 19 -4.72 2.09 6.80
C LEU A 19 -6.13 2.62 6.53
N ALA A 20 -6.62 3.55 7.35
CA ALA A 20 -7.97 4.12 7.23
C ALA A 20 -8.18 4.97 5.96
N VAL A 21 -7.11 5.39 5.28
CA VAL A 21 -7.18 6.31 4.14
C VAL A 21 -6.55 5.74 2.88
N ALA A 22 -6.16 4.46 2.89
CA ALA A 22 -5.61 3.76 1.74
C ALA A 22 -6.73 3.06 0.96
N ASP A 23 -6.59 3.04 -0.36
CA ASP A 23 -7.49 2.30 -1.26
C ASP A 23 -7.18 0.80 -1.21
N GLU A 24 -5.93 0.45 -0.90
CA GLU A 24 -5.43 -0.91 -0.81
C GLU A 24 -4.42 -1.04 0.35
N VAL A 25 -4.35 -2.22 0.95
CA VAL A 25 -3.31 -2.58 1.91
C VAL A 25 -2.50 -3.74 1.33
N THR A 26 -1.19 -3.56 1.23
CA THR A 26 -0.24 -4.60 0.80
C THR A 26 0.38 -5.32 2.01
N GLY A 27 1.22 -6.33 1.75
CA GLY A 27 1.94 -7.12 2.74
C GLY A 27 2.89 -6.31 3.64
N HIS A 28 3.65 -7.02 4.47
CA HIS A 28 4.63 -6.38 5.33
C HIS A 28 5.76 -5.76 4.50
N HIS A 29 6.41 -4.71 5.02
CA HIS A 29 7.58 -4.15 4.34
C HIS A 29 8.77 -5.10 4.26
N ASP A 30 8.87 -6.06 5.18
CA ASP A 30 9.87 -7.14 5.15
C ASP A 30 9.49 -8.28 4.17
N GLU A 31 8.29 -8.26 3.61
CA GLU A 31 7.78 -9.24 2.65
C GLU A 31 7.69 -8.64 1.24
N ASP A 32 8.41 -7.53 0.98
CA ASP A 32 8.44 -6.86 -0.32
C ASP A 32 7.06 -6.42 -0.85
N GLY A 33 6.12 -6.09 0.03
CA GLY A 33 4.73 -5.76 -0.38
C GLY A 33 4.61 -4.62 -1.40
N VAL A 34 5.58 -3.71 -1.49
CA VAL A 34 5.60 -2.69 -2.54
C VAL A 34 5.90 -3.30 -3.92
N ALA A 35 6.83 -4.26 -3.99
CA ALA A 35 7.18 -4.94 -5.23
C ALA A 35 5.99 -5.73 -5.78
N GLU A 36 5.28 -6.47 -4.93
CA GLU A 36 4.09 -7.25 -5.33
C GLU A 36 3.00 -6.36 -5.96
N VAL A 37 2.80 -5.17 -5.40
CA VAL A 37 1.82 -4.19 -5.93
C VAL A 37 2.27 -3.65 -7.28
N ILE A 38 3.56 -3.31 -7.41
CA ILE A 38 4.12 -2.81 -8.68
C ILE A 38 4.01 -3.88 -9.77
N GLU A 39 4.40 -5.13 -9.48
CA GLU A 39 4.32 -6.25 -10.42
C GLU A 39 2.88 -6.50 -10.87
N ARG A 40 1.90 -6.44 -9.95
CA ARG A 40 0.49 -6.62 -10.31
C ARG A 40 -0.07 -5.49 -11.19
N LEU A 41 0.41 -4.25 -11.01
CA LEU A 41 -0.10 -3.08 -11.71
C LEU A 41 0.60 -2.82 -13.04
N LEU A 42 1.89 -3.14 -13.15
CA LEU A 42 2.76 -2.73 -14.27
C LEU A 42 3.54 -3.89 -14.91
N GLY A 43 3.45 -5.11 -14.36
CA GLY A 43 4.09 -6.31 -14.89
C GLY A 43 3.33 -6.95 -16.06
#